data_AF-A0A087U3J8-F1
#
_entry.id   AF-A0A087U3J8-F1
#
_cell.length_a   1.000
_cell.length_b   1.000
_cell.length_c   1.000
_cell.angle_alpha   90.00
_cell.angle_beta   90.00
_cell.angle_gamma   90.00
#
_symmetry.space_group_name_H-M   'P 1'
#
loop_
_entity.id
_entity.type
_entity.pdbx_description
1 polymer ?
#
loop_
_entity_poly.entity_id
_entity_poly.type
_entity_poly.pdbx_seq_one_letter_code
_entity_poly.pdbx_strand_id
1 'polypeptide(L)'
;MHKPDVEYQSELKLPYQLSMADNGPNGVLIESNHQILPQRSPRQWISHISASSRRRHEVLLLKQRKEKLRRKRMVRRREYQRLRNMVPSIATKPLVSKVTVIEEAIRYIDYLHGALLTRLRTKGLPSCLRGVNVDVNQLNLDDIKDLVCQLVQRNNQLKKQGRTDGISQDLDAISPVSFFERSRHVPSYLSARRPLRKRT
;
A
#
# COMPACT_ATOMS: atom_id res chain seq x y z
N MET A 1 12.27 16.66 48.45
CA MET A 1 13.59 16.08 48.20
C MET A 1 13.41 15.03 47.10
N HIS A 2 13.58 15.46 45.85
CA HIS A 2 14.72 15.15 44.95
C HIS A 2 14.54 13.82 44.19
N LYS A 3 14.27 13.97 42.88
CA LYS A 3 14.44 12.95 41.82
C LYS A 3 15.94 12.84 41.48
N PRO A 4 16.35 11.75 40.83
CA PRO A 4 16.95 11.88 39.49
C PRO A 4 16.37 10.83 38.50
N ASP A 5 15.89 11.19 37.31
CA ASP A 5 16.62 11.48 36.05
C ASP A 5 17.34 10.21 35.53
N VAL A 6 16.72 9.35 34.71
CA VAL A 6 16.50 9.41 33.24
C VAL A 6 17.76 9.78 32.43
N GLU A 7 18.57 8.77 32.12
CA GLU A 7 19.52 8.80 31.00
C GLU A 7 19.19 7.69 30.00
N TYR A 8 18.62 8.08 28.86
CA TYR A 8 18.57 7.27 27.65
C TYR A 8 19.74 7.69 26.76
N GLN A 9 20.85 6.94 26.82
CA GLN A 9 21.94 7.12 25.87
C GLN A 9 21.52 6.62 24.48
N SER A 10 21.50 7.56 23.54
CA SER A 10 21.24 7.33 22.13
C SER A 10 22.56 7.40 21.37
N GLU A 11 23.20 6.25 21.11
CA GLU A 11 24.34 6.18 20.18
C GLU A 11 23.95 5.43 18.91
N LEU A 12 23.43 6.15 17.93
CA LEU A 12 23.39 5.72 16.53
C LEU A 12 24.55 6.38 15.79
N LYS A 13 25.71 5.72 15.83
CA LYS A 13 26.86 6.02 14.97
C LYS A 13 26.63 5.34 13.61
N LEU A 14 26.33 6.13 12.57
CA LEU A 14 26.46 5.71 11.17
C LEU A 14 27.75 6.31 10.59
N PRO A 15 28.69 5.50 10.09
CA PRO A 15 29.79 6.00 9.26
C PRO A 15 29.36 6.03 7.79
N TYR A 16 29.12 7.22 7.25
CA TYR A 16 29.21 7.47 5.81
C TYR A 16 30.66 7.86 5.49
N GLN A 17 31.49 6.91 5.07
CA GLN A 17 32.69 7.21 4.30
C GLN A 17 32.37 7.01 2.83
N LEU A 18 32.20 8.13 2.12
CA LEU A 18 32.11 8.18 0.67
C LEU A 18 33.55 8.26 0.14
N SER A 19 34.12 7.11 -0.21
CA SER A 19 35.41 7.01 -0.91
C SER A 19 35.25 7.53 -2.34
N MET A 20 36.07 8.52 -2.69
CA MET A 20 36.32 8.97 -4.06
C MET A 20 37.77 8.59 -4.38
N ALA A 21 37.95 7.45 -5.06
CA ALA A 21 39.20 7.07 -5.72
C ALA A 21 38.80 6.70 -7.16
N ASP A 22 39.06 7.58 -8.13
CA ASP A 22 40.31 7.69 -8.88
C ASP A 22 40.51 6.49 -9.82
N ASN A 23 40.08 6.69 -11.07
CA ASN A 23 40.42 5.86 -12.21
C ASN A 23 40.67 6.82 -13.38
N GLY A 24 41.94 7.16 -13.59
CA GLY A 24 42.39 7.76 -14.83
C GLY A 24 42.19 6.81 -16.01
N PRO A 25 42.26 7.36 -17.23
CA PRO A 25 43.16 6.75 -18.19
C PRO A 25 44.06 7.78 -18.87
N ASN A 26 45.34 7.43 -18.91
CA ASN A 26 46.31 7.93 -19.88
C ASN A 26 45.78 7.71 -21.30
N GLY A 27 45.93 8.70 -22.18
CA GLY A 27 45.51 8.51 -23.57
C GLY A 27 45.69 9.71 -24.49
N VAL A 28 46.95 9.96 -24.87
CA VAL A 28 47.38 10.37 -26.21
C VAL A 28 46.87 11.71 -26.77
N LEU A 29 47.83 12.63 -26.86
CA LEU A 29 47.83 13.83 -27.68
C LEU A 29 47.80 13.45 -29.17
N ILE A 30 46.68 13.67 -29.87
CA ILE A 30 46.66 13.82 -31.33
C ILE A 30 45.93 15.13 -31.65
N GLU A 31 46.75 16.08 -32.08
CA GLU A 31 46.37 17.36 -32.63
C GLU A 31 45.88 17.13 -34.07
N SER A 32 44.56 17.10 -34.27
CA SER A 32 43.94 17.04 -35.60
C SER A 32 43.00 18.22 -35.78
N ASN A 33 43.53 19.21 -36.50
CA ASN A 33 42.86 20.38 -37.04
C ASN A 33 41.71 19.94 -37.97
N HIS A 34 40.48 19.91 -37.48
CA HIS A 34 39.30 19.78 -38.33
C HIS A 34 38.26 20.85 -38.03
N GLN A 35 37.77 21.39 -39.13
CA GLN A 35 36.93 22.56 -39.25
C GLN A 35 35.61 22.43 -38.50
N ILE A 36 35.19 23.60 -38.01
CA ILE A 36 34.01 23.89 -37.22
C ILE A 36 32.74 23.47 -37.98
N LEU A 37 31.99 22.51 -37.41
CA LEU A 37 30.58 22.27 -37.71
C LEU A 37 29.83 22.33 -36.38
N PRO A 38 28.83 23.22 -36.19
CA PRO A 38 28.18 23.39 -34.91
C PRO A 38 27.24 22.20 -34.66
N GLN A 39 27.77 21.19 -33.99
CA GLN A 39 26.99 20.14 -33.35
C GLN A 39 26.08 20.78 -32.31
N ARG A 40 24.81 21.00 -32.70
CA ARG A 40 23.72 21.42 -31.81
C ARG A 40 23.59 20.38 -30.68
N SER A 41 24.15 20.69 -29.52
CA SER A 41 24.01 19.88 -28.32
C SER A 41 22.51 19.74 -27.94
N PRO A 42 21.92 18.53 -27.93
CA PRO A 42 20.49 18.35 -27.60
C PRO A 42 20.18 18.44 -26.09
N ARG A 43 21.05 19.05 -25.27
CA ARG A 43 21.03 18.85 -23.80
C ARG A 43 21.09 20.13 -22.97
N GLN A 44 20.64 21.28 -23.47
CA GLN A 44 20.59 22.52 -22.68
C GLN A 44 19.17 22.96 -22.26
N TRP A 45 18.11 22.26 -22.68
CA TRP A 45 16.76 22.81 -22.57
C TRP A 45 16.11 22.64 -21.18
N ILE A 46 16.79 21.96 -20.26
CA ILE A 46 16.26 21.65 -18.91
C ILE A 46 16.67 22.70 -17.86
N SER A 47 17.65 23.56 -18.15
CA SER A 47 18.13 24.58 -17.20
C SER A 47 17.15 25.75 -16.98
N HIS A 48 16.17 25.94 -17.88
CA HIS A 48 15.21 27.05 -17.80
C HIS A 48 13.95 26.74 -16.97
N ILE A 49 13.90 25.60 -16.27
CA ILE A 49 12.84 25.37 -15.28
C ILE A 49 13.04 26.41 -14.16
N SER A 50 12.31 27.52 -14.30
CA SER A 50 12.30 28.63 -13.36
C SER A 50 12.17 28.11 -11.93
N ALA A 51 12.87 28.74 -11.00
CA ALA A 51 12.75 28.43 -9.57
C ALA A 51 11.28 28.38 -9.11
N SER A 52 10.41 29.16 -9.74
CA SER A 52 8.95 29.13 -9.53
C SER A 52 8.28 27.79 -9.92
N SER A 53 8.72 27.16 -11.01
CA SER A 53 8.22 25.86 -11.48
C SER A 53 8.67 24.72 -10.56
N ARG A 54 9.92 24.77 -10.08
CA ARG A 54 10.44 23.81 -9.08
C ARG A 54 9.63 23.86 -7.78
N ARG A 55 9.39 25.06 -7.24
CA ARG A 55 8.56 25.24 -6.03
C ARG A 55 7.13 24.73 -6.21
N ARG A 56 6.50 24.98 -7.37
CA ARG A 56 5.16 24.46 -7.68
C ARG A 56 5.14 22.93 -7.71
N HIS A 57 6.15 22.31 -8.33
CA HIS A 57 6.27 20.85 -8.38
C HIS A 57 6.46 20.24 -6.99
N GLU A 58 7.32 20.82 -6.15
CA GLU A 58 7.53 20.38 -4.77
C GLU A 58 6.23 20.44 -3.93
N VAL A 59 5.47 21.54 -4.05
CA VAL A 59 4.17 21.68 -3.37
C VAL A 59 3.18 20.60 -3.82
N LEU A 60 3.14 20.27 -5.12
CA LEU A 60 2.30 19.20 -5.64
C LEU A 60 2.70 17.82 -5.09
N LEU A 61 4.00 17.52 -5.04
CA LEU A 61 4.50 16.27 -4.46
C LEU A 61 4.17 16.17 -2.96
N LEU A 62 4.34 17.25 -2.21
CA LEU A 62 3.97 17.30 -0.79
C LEU A 62 2.46 17.09 -0.59
N LYS A 63 1.63 17.73 -1.42
CA LYS A 63 0.17 17.54 -1.41
C LYS A 63 -0.19 16.08 -1.71
N GLN A 64 0.44 15.46 -2.70
CA GLN A 64 0.22 14.05 -3.04
C GLN A 64 0.64 13.11 -1.90
N ARG A 65 1.78 13.37 -1.25
CA ARG A 65 2.24 12.61 -0.07
C ARG A 65 1.25 12.73 1.10
N LYS A 66 0.79 13.94 1.41
CA LYS A 66 -0.22 14.19 2.46
C LYS A 66 -1.53 13.45 2.17
N GLU A 67 -2.02 13.52 0.94
CA GLU A 67 -3.24 12.83 0.53
C GLU A 67 -3.10 11.31 0.61
N LYS A 68 -1.98 10.74 0.16
CA LYS A 68 -1.67 9.31 0.30
C LYS A 68 -1.70 8.88 1.78
N LEU A 69 -1.12 9.68 2.67
CA LEU A 69 -1.12 9.40 4.11
C LEU A 69 -2.53 9.48 4.71
N ARG A 70 -3.33 10.47 4.32
CA ARG A 70 -4.73 10.60 4.73
C ARG A 70 -5.54 9.38 4.32
N ARG A 71 -5.41 8.92 3.07
CA ARG A 71 -6.06 7.69 2.59
C ARG A 71 -5.65 6.47 3.42
N LYS A 72 -4.36 6.29 3.69
CA LYS A 72 -3.86 5.20 4.56
C LYS A 72 -4.45 5.26 5.98
N ARG A 73 -4.62 6.45 6.55
CA ARG A 73 -5.27 6.62 7.87
C ARG A 73 -6.75 6.24 7.82
N MET A 74 -7.47 6.65 6.78
CA MET A 74 -8.88 6.30 6.59
C MET A 74 -9.08 4.78 6.45
N VAL A 75 -8.27 4.12 5.63
CA VAL A 75 -8.31 2.65 5.48
C VAL A 75 -8.08 1.97 6.82
N ARG A 76 -7.01 2.33 7.54
CA ARG A 76 -6.73 1.75 8.87
C ARG A 76 -7.87 1.95 9.87
N ARG A 77 -8.51 3.12 9.85
CA ARG A 77 -9.67 3.40 10.72
C ARG A 77 -10.88 2.51 10.38
N ARG A 78 -11.14 2.30 9.09
CA ARG A 78 -12.22 1.41 8.62
C ARG A 78 -11.94 -0.04 9.00
N GLU A 79 -10.74 -0.54 8.75
CA GLU A 79 -10.35 -1.91 9.12
C GLU A 79 -10.39 -2.13 10.63
N TYR A 80 -9.96 -1.15 11.43
CA TYR A 80 -10.08 -1.21 12.88
C TYR A 80 -11.54 -1.34 13.34
N GLN A 81 -12.44 -0.51 12.78
CA GLN A 81 -13.86 -0.57 13.11
C GLN A 81 -14.48 -1.90 12.66
N ARG A 82 -14.10 -2.39 11.48
CA ARG A 82 -14.54 -3.68 10.97
C ARG A 82 -14.12 -4.82 11.90
N LEU A 83 -12.86 -4.85 12.32
CA LEU A 83 -12.37 -5.86 13.26
C LEU A 83 -13.15 -5.83 14.58
N ARG A 84 -13.38 -4.63 15.14
CA ARG A 84 -14.17 -4.46 16.36
C ARG A 84 -15.60 -5.00 16.22
N ASN A 85 -16.23 -4.78 15.06
CA ASN A 85 -17.58 -5.27 14.81
C ASN A 85 -17.63 -6.81 14.61
N MET A 86 -16.53 -7.45 14.20
CA MET A 86 -16.47 -8.90 13.97
C MET A 86 -16.23 -9.72 15.25
N VAL A 87 -15.70 -9.09 16.31
CA VAL A 87 -15.35 -9.77 17.57
C VAL A 87 -16.47 -9.54 18.59
N PRO A 88 -17.24 -10.58 18.97
CA PRO A 88 -18.45 -10.41 19.78
C PRO A 88 -18.21 -9.75 21.15
N SER A 89 -17.09 -10.05 21.81
CA SER A 89 -16.76 -9.56 23.15
C SER A 89 -16.49 -8.05 23.24
N ILE A 90 -16.25 -7.39 22.10
CA ILE A 90 -15.92 -5.96 22.01
C ILE A 90 -16.85 -5.17 21.09
N ALA A 91 -17.71 -5.84 20.32
CA ALA A 91 -18.62 -5.19 19.38
C ALA A 91 -19.59 -4.21 20.08
N THR A 92 -20.04 -4.55 21.28
CA THR A 92 -20.98 -3.75 22.08
C THR A 92 -20.31 -2.68 22.94
N LYS A 93 -19.02 -2.80 23.24
CA LYS A 93 -18.30 -1.93 24.17
C LYS A 93 -17.90 -0.62 23.48
N PRO A 94 -18.29 0.57 23.95
CA PRO A 94 -18.10 1.84 23.22
C PRO A 94 -16.64 2.31 23.14
N LEU A 95 -15.85 2.07 24.18
CA LEU A 95 -14.46 2.51 24.30
C LEU A 95 -13.57 1.29 24.59
N VAL A 96 -12.73 0.93 23.62
CA VAL A 96 -11.80 -0.19 23.74
C VAL A 96 -10.46 0.23 23.16
N SER A 97 -9.38 -0.08 23.88
CA SER A 97 -8.02 0.22 23.44
C SER A 97 -7.64 -0.62 22.21
N LYS A 98 -6.72 -0.13 21.37
CA LYS A 98 -6.29 -0.89 20.19
C LYS A 98 -5.66 -2.24 20.56
N VAL A 99 -4.90 -2.28 21.64
CA VAL A 99 -4.23 -3.50 22.13
C VAL A 99 -5.28 -4.54 22.51
N THR A 100 -6.28 -4.11 23.31
CA THR A 100 -7.39 -4.97 23.71
C THR A 100 -8.19 -5.50 22.52
N VAL A 101 -8.40 -4.69 21.46
CA VAL A 101 -9.06 -5.18 20.25
C VAL A 101 -8.27 -6.32 19.59
N ILE A 102 -6.94 -6.24 19.57
CA ILE A 102 -6.10 -7.30 19.01
C ILE A 102 -6.12 -8.54 19.89
N GLU A 103 -5.98 -8.40 21.20
CA GLU A 103 -6.01 -9.53 22.16
C GLU A 103 -7.35 -10.29 22.11
N GLU A 104 -8.46 -9.56 22.07
CA GLU A 104 -9.80 -10.15 21.96
C GLU A 104 -10.01 -10.82 20.60
N ALA A 105 -9.45 -10.26 19.53
CA ALA A 105 -9.48 -10.89 18.21
C ALA A 105 -8.70 -12.21 18.18
N ILE A 106 -7.52 -12.27 18.80
CA ILE A 106 -6.72 -13.50 18.92
C ILE A 106 -7.52 -14.56 19.69
N ARG A 107 -8.06 -14.20 20.85
CA ARG A 107 -8.91 -15.11 21.65
C ARG A 107 -10.12 -15.62 20.87
N TYR A 108 -10.75 -14.76 20.07
CA TYR A 108 -11.88 -15.18 19.24
C TYR A 108 -11.47 -16.12 18.11
N ILE A 109 -10.31 -15.91 17.49
CA ILE A 109 -9.75 -16.84 16.49
C ILE A 109 -9.51 -18.22 17.11
N ASP A 110 -8.89 -18.28 18.29
CA ASP A 110 -8.63 -19.55 18.98
C ASP A 110 -9.93 -20.28 19.35
N TYR A 111 -10.93 -19.53 19.82
CA TYR A 111 -12.27 -20.07 20.05
C TYR A 111 -12.89 -20.67 18.78
N LEU A 112 -12.81 -19.96 17.65
CA LEU A 112 -13.33 -20.44 16.37
C LEU A 112 -12.60 -21.69 15.88
N HIS A 113 -11.27 -21.78 16.07
CA HIS A 113 -10.50 -23.00 15.75
C HIS A 113 -10.95 -24.20 16.60
N GLY A 114 -11.15 -24.00 17.90
CA GLY A 114 -11.68 -25.06 18.78
C GLY A 114 -13.10 -25.49 18.43
N ALA A 115 -13.97 -24.53 18.09
CA ALA A 115 -15.32 -24.81 17.63
C ALA A 115 -15.33 -25.59 16.30
N LEU A 116 -14.41 -25.24 15.39
CA LEU A 116 -14.23 -25.96 14.13
C LEU A 116 -13.74 -27.40 14.37
N LEU A 117 -12.75 -27.60 15.24
CA LEU A 117 -12.27 -28.93 15.64
C LEU A 117 -13.42 -29.81 16.15
N THR A 118 -14.17 -29.28 17.10
CA THR A 118 -15.31 -29.96 17.71
C THR A 118 -16.35 -30.33 16.66
N ARG A 119 -16.63 -29.42 15.72
CA ARG A 119 -17.58 -29.67 14.63
C ARG A 119 -17.08 -30.73 13.66
N LEU A 120 -15.79 -30.75 13.32
CA LEU A 120 -15.22 -31.78 12.46
C LEU A 120 -15.27 -33.15 13.12
N ARG A 121 -14.93 -33.24 14.42
CA ARG A 121 -15.01 -34.49 15.19
C ARG A 121 -16.44 -35.03 15.32
N THR A 122 -17.43 -34.15 15.49
CA THR A 122 -18.83 -34.55 15.71
C THR A 122 -19.61 -34.80 14.42
N LYS A 123 -19.35 -34.02 13.36
CA LYS A 123 -20.11 -34.08 12.10
C LYS A 123 -19.33 -34.67 10.93
N GLY A 124 -18.05 -34.98 11.13
CA GLY A 124 -17.15 -35.40 10.07
C GLY A 124 -16.72 -34.27 9.15
N LEU A 125 -15.92 -34.62 8.13
CA LEU A 125 -15.45 -33.69 7.11
C LEU A 125 -16.59 -33.32 6.14
N PRO A 126 -16.76 -32.02 5.81
CA PRO A 126 -17.73 -31.61 4.80
C PRO A 126 -17.35 -32.14 3.42
N SER A 127 -18.35 -32.37 2.56
CA SER A 127 -18.16 -32.92 1.21
C SER A 127 -17.23 -32.09 0.32
N CYS A 128 -17.14 -30.78 0.54
CA CYS A 128 -16.21 -29.91 -0.17
C CYS A 128 -14.73 -30.14 0.16
N LEU A 129 -14.43 -30.87 1.25
CA LEU A 129 -13.07 -31.22 1.66
C LEU A 129 -12.76 -32.71 1.45
N ARG A 130 -13.60 -33.45 0.71
CA ARG A 130 -13.53 -34.91 0.54
C ARG A 130 -12.28 -35.41 -0.23
N GLY A 131 -11.34 -34.54 -0.58
CA GLY A 131 -10.05 -34.89 -1.18
C GLY A 131 -8.83 -34.53 -0.33
N VAL A 132 -9.04 -34.00 0.88
CA VAL A 132 -7.94 -33.71 1.81
C VAL A 132 -7.78 -34.92 2.73
N ASN A 133 -6.61 -35.56 2.70
CA ASN A 133 -6.27 -36.66 3.62
C ASN A 133 -6.06 -36.08 5.03
N VAL A 134 -7.15 -35.95 5.79
CA VAL A 134 -7.10 -35.52 7.18
C VAL A 134 -7.79 -36.56 8.06
N ASP A 135 -7.04 -37.12 9.01
CA ASP A 135 -7.63 -37.98 10.03
C ASP A 135 -8.28 -37.12 11.11
N VAL A 136 -9.62 -37.13 11.12
CA VAL A 136 -10.46 -36.36 12.04
C VAL A 136 -10.25 -36.74 13.50
N ASN A 137 -9.85 -37.99 13.77
CA ASN A 137 -9.70 -38.50 15.12
C ASN A 137 -8.37 -38.09 15.75
N GLN A 138 -7.34 -37.88 14.93
CA GLN A 138 -5.99 -37.48 15.37
C GLN A 138 -5.72 -35.98 15.27
N LEU A 139 -6.62 -35.22 14.64
CA LEU A 139 -6.53 -33.77 14.46
C LEU A 139 -6.38 -33.04 15.80
N ASN A 140 -5.27 -32.31 15.97
CA ASN A 140 -5.06 -31.39 17.09
C ASN A 140 -5.42 -29.95 16.70
N LEU A 141 -5.40 -29.05 17.70
CA LEU A 141 -5.69 -27.64 17.48
C LEU A 141 -4.65 -26.97 16.58
N ASP A 142 -3.38 -27.36 16.70
CA ASP A 142 -2.29 -26.81 15.90
C ASP A 142 -2.38 -27.25 14.43
N ASP A 143 -2.74 -28.52 14.18
CA ASP A 143 -2.99 -29.03 12.82
C ASP A 143 -4.11 -28.25 12.11
N ILE A 144 -5.14 -27.83 12.85
CA ILE A 144 -6.23 -27.00 12.31
C ILE A 144 -5.74 -25.60 11.95
N LYS A 145 -4.91 -25.00 12.80
CA LYS A 145 -4.33 -23.69 12.50
C LYS A 145 -3.54 -23.74 11.21
N ASP A 146 -2.74 -24.79 11.03
CA ASP A 146 -1.95 -25.00 9.81
C ASP A 146 -2.83 -25.24 8.60
N LEU A 147 -3.85 -26.11 8.72
CA LEU A 147 -4.81 -26.37 7.64
C LEU A 147 -5.55 -25.09 7.21
N VAL A 148 -6.04 -24.29 8.17
CA VAL A 148 -6.72 -23.02 7.88
C VAL A 148 -5.75 -22.04 7.21
N CYS A 149 -4.51 -21.94 7.69
CA CYS A 149 -3.47 -21.11 7.07
C CYS A 149 -3.22 -21.51 5.60
N GLN A 150 -3.08 -22.81 5.33
CA GLN A 150 -2.89 -23.34 3.97
C GLN A 150 -4.10 -23.04 3.08
N LEU A 151 -5.33 -23.23 3.56
CA LEU A 151 -6.55 -22.94 2.81
C LEU A 151 -6.66 -21.45 2.47
N VAL A 152 -6.36 -20.56 3.42
CA VAL A 152 -6.36 -19.11 3.20
C VAL A 152 -5.28 -18.70 2.22
N GLN A 153 -4.07 -19.25 2.32
CA GLN A 153 -2.99 -19.00 1.36
C GLN A 153 -3.37 -19.45 -0.05
N ARG A 154 -3.93 -20.66 -0.21
CA ARG A 154 -4.38 -21.16 -1.51
C ARG A 154 -5.46 -20.27 -2.12
N ASN A 155 -6.44 -19.82 -1.32
CA ASN A 155 -7.48 -18.90 -1.78
C ASN A 155 -6.89 -17.55 -2.25
N ASN A 156 -5.92 -17.02 -1.50
CA ASN A 156 -5.23 -15.78 -1.86
C ASN A 156 -4.39 -15.90 -3.14
N GLN A 157 -3.84 -17.08 -3.45
CA GLN A 157 -3.13 -17.33 -4.71
C GLN A 157 -4.08 -17.37 -5.91
N LEU A 158 -5.23 -18.04 -5.78
CA LEU A 158 -6.25 -18.09 -6.83
C LEU A 158 -6.77 -16.69 -7.20
N LYS A 159 -6.95 -15.81 -6.21
CA LYS A 159 -7.32 -14.40 -6.46
C LYS A 159 -6.26 -13.59 -7.21
N LYS A 160 -4.99 -14.00 -7.17
CA LYS A 160 -3.91 -13.33 -7.91
C LYS A 160 -3.86 -13.79 -9.37
N GLN A 161 -4.20 -15.05 -9.65
CA GLN A 161 -4.21 -15.60 -11.01
C GLN A 161 -5.38 -15.06 -11.85
N GLY A 162 -6.56 -14.84 -11.25
CA GLY A 162 -7.70 -14.23 -11.96
C GLY A 162 -7.55 -12.76 -12.38
N ARG A 163 -6.36 -12.16 -12.24
CA ARG A 163 -6.08 -10.79 -12.70
C ARG A 163 -5.24 -10.71 -13.98
N THR A 164 -4.64 -11.82 -14.41
CA THR A 164 -3.72 -11.80 -15.57
C THR A 164 -4.35 -12.32 -16.86
N ASP A 165 -5.44 -13.07 -16.81
CA ASP A 165 -6.06 -13.66 -17.99
C ASP A 165 -7.53 -13.22 -18.15
N GLY A 166 -7.84 -12.47 -19.22
CA GLY A 166 -9.17 -12.45 -19.82
C GLY A 166 -10.09 -11.25 -19.52
N ILE A 167 -10.05 -10.27 -20.42
CA ILE A 167 -11.18 -9.75 -21.22
C ILE A 167 -12.60 -9.98 -20.65
N SER A 168 -13.32 -8.86 -20.46
CA SER A 168 -14.77 -8.67 -20.45
C SER A 168 -15.67 -9.90 -20.30
N GLN A 169 -16.30 -10.03 -19.13
CA GLN A 169 -17.71 -10.42 -19.08
C GLN A 169 -18.48 -9.49 -18.15
N ASP A 170 -19.42 -8.83 -18.79
CA ASP A 170 -20.49 -8.00 -18.28
C ASP A 170 -21.51 -8.84 -17.50
N LEU A 171 -22.32 -8.14 -16.70
CA LEU A 171 -23.58 -8.54 -16.04
C LEU A 171 -23.53 -9.09 -14.60
N ASP A 172 -23.89 -8.14 -13.72
CA ASP A 172 -24.72 -8.25 -12.51
C ASP A 172 -24.12 -8.80 -11.21
N ALA A 173 -23.53 -7.89 -10.42
CA ALA A 173 -24.06 -7.56 -9.09
C ALA A 173 -23.27 -6.40 -8.42
N ILE A 174 -23.92 -5.25 -8.30
CA ILE A 174 -23.71 -4.23 -7.25
C ILE A 174 -22.29 -3.64 -7.19
N SER A 175 -22.01 -2.77 -8.16
CA SER A 175 -20.84 -1.90 -8.20
C SER A 175 -20.96 -0.74 -7.19
N PRO A 176 -20.05 -0.57 -6.21
CA PRO A 176 -19.85 0.71 -5.57
C PRO A 176 -18.97 1.53 -6.52
N VAL A 177 -19.62 2.26 -7.41
CA VAL A 177 -19.15 3.49 -8.08
C VAL A 177 -17.63 3.64 -8.07
N SER A 178 -17.03 3.33 -9.21
CA SER A 178 -15.70 3.74 -9.63
C SER A 178 -15.49 5.23 -9.36
N PHE A 179 -14.91 5.56 -8.20
CA PHE A 179 -14.58 6.94 -7.76
C PHE A 179 -13.45 7.60 -8.58
N PHE A 180 -13.16 7.10 -9.78
CA PHE A 180 -12.24 7.69 -10.74
C PHE A 180 -12.95 8.38 -11.90
N GLU A 181 -14.23 8.69 -11.72
CA GLU A 181 -14.97 9.59 -12.59
C GLU A 181 -14.62 11.05 -12.25
N ARG A 182 -13.48 11.45 -12.81
CA ARG A 182 -13.09 12.79 -13.27
C ARG A 182 -14.05 13.94 -12.90
N SER A 183 -14.12 14.31 -11.62
CA SER A 183 -14.43 15.70 -11.25
C SER A 183 -13.19 16.57 -11.53
N ARG A 184 -12.85 16.74 -12.82
CA ARG A 184 -12.06 17.90 -13.22
C ARG A 184 -12.99 19.09 -13.06
N HIS A 185 -13.03 19.63 -11.85
CA HIS A 185 -13.57 20.95 -11.61
C HIS A 185 -12.68 21.92 -12.40
N VAL A 186 -13.03 22.16 -13.66
CA VAL A 186 -12.41 23.16 -14.50
C VAL A 186 -12.82 24.50 -13.87
N PRO A 187 -11.87 25.28 -13.34
CA PRO A 187 -12.20 26.58 -12.78
C PRO A 187 -12.95 27.41 -13.82
N SER A 188 -14.04 28.08 -13.43
CA SER A 188 -14.96 28.78 -14.33
C SER A 188 -14.28 29.78 -15.28
N TYR A 189 -13.11 30.31 -14.90
CA TYR A 189 -12.32 31.21 -15.74
C TYR A 189 -11.70 30.54 -16.98
N LEU A 190 -11.60 29.21 -17.04
CA LEU A 190 -11.16 28.46 -18.23
C LEU A 190 -12.33 28.11 -19.18
N SER A 191 -13.57 28.19 -18.68
CA SER A 191 -14.79 27.91 -19.45
C SER A 191 -15.39 29.16 -20.10
N ALA A 192 -14.93 30.36 -19.69
CA ALA A 192 -15.44 31.62 -20.19
C ALA A 192 -15.01 31.84 -21.64
N ARG A 193 -15.97 31.73 -22.57
CA ARG A 193 -15.79 32.15 -23.96
C ARG A 193 -15.52 33.65 -23.98
N ARG A 194 -14.36 34.06 -24.52
CA ARG A 194 -14.03 35.48 -24.71
C ARG A 194 -15.12 36.12 -25.58
N PRO A 195 -15.77 37.22 -25.13
CA PRO A 195 -16.70 37.94 -25.98
C PRO A 195 -15.93 38.49 -27.19
N LEU A 196 -16.40 38.14 -28.39
CA LEU A 196 -15.88 38.64 -29.65
C LEU A 196 -16.06 40.16 -29.67
N ARG A 197 -14.96 40.89 -29.90
CA ARG A 197 -14.98 42.33 -30.13
C ARG A 197 -15.84 42.62 -31.35
N LYS A 198 -16.92 43.39 -31.18
CA LYS A 198 -17.66 43.98 -32.29
C LYS A 198 -16.70 44.96 -32.98
N ARG A 199 -16.36 44.67 -34.24
CA ARG A 199 -15.71 45.64 -35.14
C ARG A 199 -16.74 46.74 -35.42
N THR A 200 -16.47 47.94 -34.93
CA THR A 200 -17.01 49.20 -35.47
C THR A 200 -16.12 49.65 -36.61
#